data_AF-A0A968ZGI1-F1
#
_entry.id   AF-A0A968ZGI1-F1
#
_cell.length_a   1.000
_cell.length_b   1.000
_cell.length_c   1.000
_cell.angle_alpha   90.00
_cell.angle_beta   90.00
_cell.angle_gamma   90.00
#
_symmetry.space_group_name_H-M   'P 1'
#
loop_
_entity.id
_entity.type
_entity.pdbx_description
1 polymer ?
#
loop_
_entity_poly.entity_id
_entity_poly.type
_entity_poly.pdbx_seq_one_letter_code
_entity_poly.pdbx_strand_id
1 'polypeptide(L)'
;MARSEAALRDHRDAPAARQTIEVAKLIDISKCIGCKACQVACMEWNDLRDEIGENQGVYDNPGDLSPASWTLMRFTEWENEDTGDLEWLIRKDGCMHCADPGCL
;
A
#
# COMPACT_ATOMS: atom_id res chain seq x y z
N MET A 1 9.63 40.75 36.47
CA MET A 1 8.27 40.40 36.02
C MET A 1 8.40 39.33 34.97
N ALA A 2 8.28 38.07 35.38
CA ALA A 2 8.30 36.92 34.48
C ALA A 2 6.96 36.86 33.71
N ARG A 3 7.02 36.73 32.39
CA ARG A 3 5.95 36.12 31.62
C ARG A 3 6.53 34.85 31.02
N SER A 4 6.15 33.73 31.61
CA SER A 4 6.42 32.40 31.10
C SER A 4 5.57 32.19 29.84
N GLU A 5 6.19 32.11 28.68
CA GLU A 5 5.55 31.47 27.52
C GLU A 5 5.52 29.97 27.81
N ALA A 6 4.38 29.50 28.33
CA ALA A 6 4.08 28.10 28.34
C ALA A 6 4.00 27.65 26.87
N ALA A 7 4.96 26.82 26.45
CA ALA A 7 4.89 26.09 25.20
C ALA A 7 3.54 25.36 25.18
N LEU A 8 2.65 25.79 24.28
CA LEU A 8 1.44 25.07 23.92
C LEU A 8 1.89 23.66 23.55
N ARG A 9 1.58 22.68 24.41
CA ARG A 9 1.74 21.27 24.08
C ARG A 9 0.76 20.98 22.96
N ASP A 10 1.27 20.91 21.75
CA ASP A 10 0.50 20.40 20.61
C ASP A 10 0.14 18.95 20.93
N HIS A 11 -1.16 18.66 21.02
CA HIS A 11 -1.66 17.32 21.30
C HIS A 11 -1.45 16.35 20.10
N ARG A 12 -0.70 16.78 19.08
CA ARG A 12 -0.30 16.00 17.89
C ARG A 12 0.99 15.20 18.07
N ASP A 13 1.62 15.24 19.24
CA ASP A 13 2.79 14.41 19.48
C ASP A 13 2.35 12.93 19.56
N ALA A 14 2.50 12.21 18.45
CA ALA A 14 2.38 10.76 18.39
C ALA A 14 3.27 10.14 19.49
N PRO A 15 2.81 9.07 20.18
CA PRO A 15 3.59 8.43 21.22
C PRO A 15 4.97 8.10 20.68
N ALA A 16 6.01 8.56 21.38
CA ALA A 16 7.40 8.58 20.91
C ALA A 16 7.75 7.29 20.16
N ALA A 17 7.74 7.37 18.82
CA ALA A 17 8.12 6.27 17.98
C ALA A 17 9.54 5.86 18.39
N ARG A 18 9.76 4.56 18.64
CA ARG A 18 11.10 4.05 18.93
C ARG A 18 12.06 4.57 17.87
N GLN A 19 13.18 5.17 18.28
CA GLN A 19 14.24 5.57 17.35
C GLN A 19 14.89 4.31 16.75
N THR A 20 14.32 3.85 15.66
CA THR A 20 14.84 2.77 14.82
C THR A 20 15.33 3.35 13.50
N ILE A 21 16.11 2.58 12.76
CA ILE A 21 16.52 2.94 11.40
C ILE A 21 15.26 3.10 10.55
N GLU A 22 15.14 4.24 9.86
CA GLU A 22 14.09 4.47 8.87
C GLU A 22 14.31 3.54 7.68
N VAL A 23 13.24 2.87 7.26
CA VAL A 23 13.26 1.93 6.13
C VAL A 23 12.18 2.32 5.13
N ALA A 24 12.45 2.00 3.86
CA ALA A 24 11.52 2.22 2.76
C ALA A 24 11.42 0.99 1.88
N LYS A 25 10.30 0.84 1.18
CA LYS A 25 10.06 -0.20 0.18
C LYS A 25 9.83 0.45 -1.18
N LEU A 26 10.74 0.19 -2.12
CA LEU A 26 10.60 0.62 -3.51
C LEU A 26 9.90 -0.48 -4.31
N ILE A 27 8.84 -0.10 -5.02
CA ILE A 27 8.14 -0.96 -5.99
C ILE A 27 8.31 -0.30 -7.36
N ASP A 28 9.22 -0.86 -8.16
CA ASP A 28 9.46 -0.42 -9.54
C ASP A 28 8.42 -1.04 -10.48
N ILE A 29 7.36 -0.29 -10.79
CA ILE A 29 6.22 -0.78 -11.57
C ILE A 29 6.58 -1.07 -13.04
N SER A 30 7.61 -0.43 -13.60
CA SER A 30 8.03 -0.69 -14.98
C SER A 30 8.66 -2.07 -15.18
N LYS A 31 8.98 -2.76 -14.08
CA LYS A 31 9.51 -4.14 -14.06
C LYS A 31 8.51 -5.14 -13.49
N CYS A 32 7.34 -4.68 -13.07
CA CYS A 32 6.32 -5.56 -12.54
C CYS A 32 5.70 -6.39 -13.66
N ILE A 33 5.63 -7.71 -13.47
CA ILE A 33 5.07 -8.64 -14.45
C ILE A 33 3.71 -9.21 -14.02
N GLY A 34 3.09 -8.67 -12.97
CA GLY A 34 1.76 -9.12 -12.53
C GLY A 34 1.68 -10.55 -11.99
N CYS A 35 2.81 -11.16 -11.58
CA CYS A 35 2.85 -12.58 -11.19
C CYS A 35 2.10 -12.95 -9.89
N LYS A 36 1.64 -11.94 -9.13
CA LYS A 36 0.99 -12.09 -7.80
C LYS A 36 1.81 -12.80 -6.72
N ALA A 37 3.09 -13.11 -6.96
CA ALA A 37 3.94 -13.78 -5.97
C ALA A 37 4.07 -12.98 -4.66
N CYS A 38 4.06 -11.64 -4.73
CA CYS A 38 4.07 -10.79 -3.54
C CYS A 38 2.80 -10.90 -2.68
N GLN A 39 1.63 -11.19 -3.28
CA GLN A 39 0.41 -11.49 -2.52
C GLN A 39 0.57 -12.82 -1.77
N VAL A 40 0.98 -13.87 -2.48
CA VAL A 40 1.17 -15.21 -1.90
C VAL A 40 2.19 -15.19 -0.77
N ALA A 41 3.34 -14.55 -0.97
CA ALA A 41 4.37 -14.44 0.05
C ALA A 41 3.90 -13.64 1.28
N CYS A 42 3.12 -12.57 1.08
CA CYS A 42 2.55 -11.80 2.18
C CYS A 42 1.58 -12.64 3.01
N MET A 43 0.71 -13.42 2.35
CA MET A 43 -0.26 -14.29 3.03
C MET A 43 0.41 -15.47 3.72
N GLU A 44 1.45 -16.04 3.10
CA GLU A 44 2.22 -17.16 3.68
C GLU A 44 2.95 -16.71 4.95
N TRP A 45 3.71 -15.62 4.89
CA TRP A 45 4.49 -15.13 6.03
C TRP A 45 3.62 -14.69 7.21
N ASN A 46 2.43 -14.13 6.93
CA ASN A 46 1.55 -13.58 7.98
C ASN A 46 0.40 -14.54 8.35
N ASP A 47 0.44 -15.81 7.91
CA ASP A 47 -0.59 -16.82 8.19
C ASP A 47 -2.02 -16.36 7.82
N LEU A 48 -2.16 -15.58 6.75
CA LEU A 48 -3.44 -15.07 6.28
C LEU A 48 -4.06 -16.00 5.23
N ARG A 49 -5.38 -16.11 5.24
CA ARG A 49 -6.16 -16.83 4.22
C ARG A 49 -7.42 -16.05 3.91
N ASP A 50 -7.49 -15.51 2.71
CA ASP A 50 -8.73 -14.93 2.19
C ASP A 50 -9.63 -16.04 1.63
N GLU A 51 -10.90 -15.73 1.41
CA GLU A 51 -11.84 -16.65 0.79
C GLU A 51 -11.47 -16.91 -0.68
N ILE A 52 -11.91 -18.08 -1.20
CA ILE A 52 -11.75 -18.38 -2.62
C ILE A 52 -12.74 -17.51 -3.39
N GLY A 53 -12.22 -16.48 -4.06
CA GLY A 53 -13.02 -15.57 -4.88
C GLY A 53 -13.42 -16.15 -6.26
N GLU A 54 -14.25 -15.40 -6.96
CA GLU A 54 -14.70 -15.69 -8.33
C GLU A 54 -14.04 -14.75 -9.34
N ASN A 55 -13.98 -15.15 -10.61
CA ASN A 55 -13.51 -14.27 -11.69
C ASN A 55 -14.65 -13.34 -12.13
N GLN A 56 -14.43 -12.03 -12.09
CA GLN A 56 -15.41 -11.01 -12.47
C GLN A 56 -15.11 -10.34 -13.82
N GLY A 57 -14.37 -11.00 -14.70
CA GLY A 57 -13.94 -10.46 -16.01
C GLY A 57 -12.66 -9.63 -15.96
N VAL A 58 -11.99 -9.55 -14.80
CA VAL A 58 -10.69 -8.88 -14.62
C VAL A 58 -9.71 -9.81 -13.92
N TYR A 59 -8.41 -9.50 -14.04
CA TYR A 59 -7.34 -10.28 -13.42
C TYR A 59 -7.20 -10.01 -11.92
N ASP A 60 -7.72 -8.90 -11.41
CA ASP A 60 -7.78 -8.56 -9.99
C ASP A 60 -8.52 -9.65 -9.22
N ASN A 61 -7.83 -10.31 -8.28
CA ASN A 61 -8.41 -11.26 -7.35
C ASN A 61 -7.44 -11.46 -6.18
N PRO A 62 -7.85 -11.22 -4.91
CA PRO A 62 -9.15 -10.69 -4.44
C PRO A 62 -9.56 -9.37 -5.08
N GLY A 63 -10.85 -9.03 -5.05
CA GLY A 63 -11.37 -7.82 -5.69
C GLY A 63 -10.90 -6.52 -5.02
N ASP A 64 -10.56 -6.56 -3.73
CA ASP A 64 -9.98 -5.44 -2.99
C ASP A 64 -9.13 -5.92 -1.82
N LEU A 65 -8.47 -4.99 -1.12
CA LEU A 65 -7.82 -5.23 0.16
C LEU A 65 -8.85 -5.69 1.20
N SER A 66 -8.44 -6.60 2.07
CA SER A 66 -9.27 -7.14 3.14
C SER A 66 -8.43 -7.35 4.41
N PRO A 67 -9.06 -7.63 5.57
CA PRO A 67 -8.33 -8.04 6.76
C PRO A 67 -7.44 -9.28 6.55
N ALA A 68 -7.74 -10.11 5.54
CA ALA A 68 -6.96 -11.29 5.16
C ALA A 68 -6.06 -11.06 3.92
N SER A 69 -6.16 -9.91 3.25
CA SER A 69 -5.39 -9.55 2.05
C SER A 69 -4.81 -8.14 2.16
N TRP A 70 -3.61 -8.04 2.76
CA TRP A 70 -2.96 -6.75 3.05
C TRP A 70 -2.24 -6.12 1.86
N THR A 71 -2.05 -6.89 0.79
CA THR A 71 -1.50 -6.38 -0.45
C THR A 71 -2.20 -7.05 -1.62
N LEU A 72 -2.37 -6.29 -2.70
CA LEU A 72 -3.13 -6.73 -3.87
C LEU A 72 -2.44 -6.24 -5.14
N MET A 73 -2.38 -7.09 -6.17
CA MET A 73 -2.03 -6.66 -7.52
C MET A 73 -3.27 -6.11 -8.22
N ARG A 74 -3.17 -4.90 -8.74
CA ARG A 74 -4.21 -4.27 -9.54
C ARG A 74 -3.78 -4.15 -10.98
N PHE A 75 -4.72 -4.44 -11.88
CA PHE A 75 -4.50 -4.42 -13.31
C PHE A 75 -5.43 -3.39 -13.93
N THR A 76 -4.89 -2.51 -14.77
CA THR A 76 -5.66 -1.51 -15.51
C THR A 76 -5.22 -1.53 -16.96
N GLU A 77 -6.14 -1.89 -17.84
CA GLU A 77 -5.96 -1.71 -19.28
C GLU A 77 -6.25 -0.25 -19.60
N TRP A 78 -5.29 0.44 -20.21
CA TRP A 78 -5.38 1.85 -20.53
C TRP A 78 -4.95 2.09 -21.98
N GLU A 79 -5.75 2.82 -22.74
CA GLU A 79 -5.37 3.28 -24.07
C GLU A 79 -4.66 4.62 -23.93
N ASN A 80 -3.41 4.67 -24.38
CA ASN A 80 -2.61 5.88 -24.33
C ASN A 80 -3.09 6.88 -25.39
N GLU A 81 -3.66 8.02 -24.96
CA GLU A 81 -4.21 9.03 -25.87
C GLU A 81 -3.14 9.67 -26.79
N ASP A 82 -1.88 9.71 -26.34
CA ASP A 82 -0.78 10.33 -27.08
C ASP A 82 -0.18 9.38 -28.13
N THR A 83 -0.10 8.08 -27.84
CA THR A 83 0.53 7.09 -28.75
C THR A 83 -0.47 6.19 -29.47
N GLY A 84 -1.68 6.03 -28.93
CA GLY A 84 -2.69 5.07 -29.38
C GLY A 84 -2.41 3.63 -28.95
N ASP A 85 -1.40 3.38 -28.12
CA ASP A 85 -1.03 2.04 -27.67
C ASP A 85 -1.92 1.56 -26.51
N LEU A 86 -2.17 0.25 -26.47
CA LEU A 86 -2.71 -0.40 -25.28
C LEU A 86 -1.57 -0.62 -24.25
N GLU A 87 -1.70 0.01 -23.10
CA GLU A 87 -0.84 -0.20 -21.95
C GLU A 87 -1.54 -1.04 -20.88
N TRP A 88 -0.83 -2.04 -20.38
CA TRP A 88 -1.30 -2.82 -19.23
C TRP A 88 -0.60 -2.35 -17.98
N LEU A 89 -1.26 -1.46 -17.23
CA LEU A 89 -0.72 -0.83 -16.04
C LEU A 89 -0.93 -1.75 -14.83
N ILE A 90 0.19 -2.22 -14.28
CA ILE A 90 0.19 -3.21 -13.19
C ILE A 90 0.85 -2.61 -11.97
N ARG A 91 0.11 -2.52 -10.86
CA ARG A 91 0.65 -2.00 -9.59
C ARG A 91 0.36 -2.91 -8.42
N LYS A 92 1.34 -3.01 -7.51
CA LYS A 92 1.13 -3.57 -6.18
C LYS A 92 0.54 -2.50 -5.28
N ASP A 93 -0.61 -2.78 -4.69
CA ASP A 93 -1.33 -1.93 -3.75
C ASP A 93 -1.18 -2.44 -2.30
N GLY A 94 -1.30 -1.53 -1.33
CA GLY A 94 -1.19 -1.81 0.11
C GLY A 94 -0.80 -0.55 0.91
N CYS A 95 -0.64 -0.68 2.22
CA CYS A 95 -0.25 0.45 3.08
C CYS A 95 1.05 1.11 2.59
N MET A 96 1.03 2.44 2.51
CA MET A 96 2.17 3.25 2.06
C MET A 96 3.15 3.60 3.19
N HIS A 97 2.82 3.28 4.45
CA HIS A 97 3.61 3.64 5.63
C HIS A 97 4.03 5.12 5.62
N CYS A 98 3.03 5.99 5.53
CA CYS A 98 3.20 7.44 5.45
C CYS A 98 4.02 7.98 6.63
N ALA A 99 4.90 8.94 6.36
CA ALA A 99 5.68 9.63 7.39
C ALA A 99 4.79 10.40 8.39
N ASP A 100 3.65 10.91 7.90
CA ASP A 100 2.58 11.53 8.69
C ASP A 100 1.27 10.78 8.42
N PRO A 101 0.94 9.73 9.20
CA PRO A 101 -0.16 8.82 8.89
C PRO A 101 -1.50 9.36 9.38
N GLY A 102 -2.38 9.77 8.47
CA GLY A 102 -3.74 10.20 8.82
C GLY A 102 -4.69 9.11 9.36
N CYS A 103 -4.24 7.85 9.39
CA CYS A 103 -4.99 6.72 9.94
C CYS A 103 -4.70 6.44 11.43
N LEU A 104 -3.75 7.16 12.04
CA LEU A 104 -3.40 7.08 13.47
C LEU A 104 -4.09 8.20 14.26
#